data_AF-X1GH62-F1
#
_entry.id   AF-X1GH62-F1
#
_cell.length_a   1.000
_cell.length_b   1.000
_cell.length_c   1.000
_cell.angle_alpha   90.00
_cell.angle_beta   90.00
_cell.angle_gamma   90.00
#
_symmetry.space_group_name_H-M   'P 1'
#
loop_
_entity.id
_entity.type
_entity.pdbx_description
1 polymer ?
#
loop_
_entity_poly.entity_id
_entity_poly.type
_entity_poly.pdbx_seq_one_letter_code
_entity_poly.pdbx_strand_id
1 'polypeptide(L)' 'MRVGISHLGNLYIMIKAWAQRLGGGLILLPANSQRTLSLGAKYSPEGLCLPFKLTLGNLIEACELGADT' A
#
# COMPACT_ATOMS: atom_id res chain seq x y z
N MET A 1 10.97 -12.61 0.03
CA MET A 1 10.18 -11.59 0.74
C MET A 1 9.25 -10.93 -0.26
N ARG A 2 7.99 -10.70 0.13
CA ARG A 2 6.96 -10.08 -0.71
C ARG A 2 6.63 -8.72 -0.13
N VAL A 3 7.20 -7.69 -0.72
CA VAL A 3 7.06 -6.32 -0.22
C VAL A 3 5.78 -5.72 -0.77
N GLY A 4 4.91 -5.27 0.14
CA GLY A 4 3.71 -4.51 -0.17
C GLY A 4 3.95 -3.02 0.03
N ILE A 5 3.46 -2.17 -0.88
CA ILE A 5 3.65 -0.73 -0.80
C ILE A 5 2.36 0.03 -1.06
N SER A 6 2.17 1.15 -0.38
CA SER A 6 1.04 2.02 -0.65
C SER A 6 1.21 2.77 -1.98
N HIS A 7 0.10 2.99 -2.67
CA HIS A 7 0.04 3.83 -3.87
C HIS A 7 0.10 5.32 -3.49
N LEU A 8 1.25 5.75 -2.98
CA LEU A 8 1.56 7.13 -2.62
C LEU A 8 2.29 7.82 -3.77
N GLY A 9 1.51 8.30 -4.74
CA GLY A 9 2.05 8.89 -5.97
C GLY A 9 2.88 7.88 -6.77
N ASN A 10 4.08 8.29 -7.18
CA ASN A 10 4.98 7.49 -8.03
C ASN A 10 6.04 6.70 -7.24
N LEU A 11 5.90 6.59 -5.92
CA LEU A 11 6.87 5.88 -5.07
C LEU A 11 7.07 4.41 -5.49
N TYR A 12 6.04 3.79 -6.07
CA TYR A 12 6.10 2.43 -6.58
C TYR A 12 7.18 2.20 -7.64
N ILE A 13 7.54 3.21 -8.41
CA ILE A 13 8.58 3.12 -9.45
C ILE A 13 9.94 2.86 -8.80
N MET A 14 10.27 3.64 -7.76
CA MET A 14 11.53 3.52 -7.03
C MET A 14 11.61 2.20 -6.27
N ILE A 15 10.54 1.83 -5.56
CA ILE A 15 10.55 0.59 -4.77
C ILE A 15 10.54 -0.64 -5.67
N LYS A 16 9.87 -0.62 -6.82
CA LYS A 16 9.96 -1.70 -7.80
C LYS A 16 11.39 -1.91 -8.30
N ALA A 17 12.09 -0.84 -8.64
CA ALA A 17 13.48 -0.92 -9.08
C ALA A 17 14.40 -1.49 -7.97
N TRP A 18 14.18 -1.09 -6.72
CA TRP A 18 14.91 -1.61 -5.56
C TRP A 18 14.61 -3.08 -5.27
N ALA A 19 13.33 -3.46 -5.25
CA ALA A 19 12.90 -4.83 -4.99
C ALA A 19 13.49 -5.79 -6.02
N GLN A 20 13.49 -5.42 -7.31
CA GLN A 20 14.12 -6.21 -8.37
C GLN A 20 15.63 -6.37 -8.19
N ARG A 21 16.34 -5.32 -7.76
CA ARG A 21 17.78 -5.39 -7.49
C ARG A 21 18.13 -6.24 -6.27
N LEU A 22 17.28 -6.23 -5.25
CA LEU A 22 17.49 -6.98 -4.01
C LEU A 22 16.97 -8.43 -4.07
N GLY A 23 16.43 -8.87 -5.21
CA GLY A 23 15.88 -10.22 -5.38
C GLY A 23 14.55 -10.45 -4.65
N GLY A 24 13.88 -9.38 -4.20
CA GLY A 24 12.57 -9.42 -3.55
C GLY A 24 11.42 -9.37 -4.55
N GLY A 25 10.29 -10.01 -4.23
CA GLY A 25 9.06 -9.88 -5.01
C GLY A 25 8.30 -8.64 -4.57
N LEU A 26 7.87 -7.78 -5.52
CA LEU A 26 6.96 -6.67 -5.23
C LEU A 26 5.52 -7.10 -5.48
N ILE A 27 4.65 -6.88 -4.50
CA ILE A 27 3.20 -6.91 -4.71
C ILE A 27 2.79 -5.53 -5.17
N LEU A 28 2.39 -5.43 -6.43
CA LEU A 28 1.79 -4.19 -6.94
C LEU A 28 0.35 -4.14 -6.46
N LEU A 29 0.05 -3.19 -5.61
CA LEU A 29 -1.31 -2.96 -5.17
C LEU A 29 -2.18 -2.38 -6.29
N PRO A 30 -3.49 -2.66 -6.27
CA PRO A 30 -4.42 -1.97 -7.15
C PRO A 30 -4.36 -0.45 -6.91
N ALA A 31 -4.76 0.33 -7.92
CA ALA A 31 -4.89 1.77 -7.76
C ALA A 31 -5.90 2.10 -6.65
N ASN A 32 -5.68 3.23 -5.96
CA ASN A 32 -6.54 3.70 -4.88
C ASN A 32 -8.02 3.65 -5.30
N SER A 33 -8.82 2.90 -4.56
CA SER A 33 -10.25 2.71 -4.83
C SER A 33 -11.11 3.24 -3.67
N GLN A 34 -12.42 3.29 -3.87
CA GLN A 34 -13.34 3.60 -2.76
C GLN A 34 -13.21 2.57 -1.63
N ARG A 35 -12.96 1.30 -1.94
CA ARG A 35 -12.70 0.25 -0.93
C ARG A 35 -11.49 0.60 -0.08
N THR A 36 -10.38 1.00 -0.71
CA THR A 36 -9.15 1.42 -0.02
C THR A 36 -9.43 2.56 0.94
N LEU A 37 -10.21 3.57 0.53
CA LEU A 37 -10.61 4.67 1.40
C LEU A 37 -11.52 4.23 2.54
N SER A 38 -12.50 3.35 2.29
CA SER A 38 -13.40 2.83 3.32
C SER A 38 -12.65 2.01 4.37
N LEU A 39 -11.68 1.18 3.96
CA LEU A 39 -10.80 0.46 4.88
C LEU A 39 -9.96 1.43 5.71
N GLY A 40 -9.35 2.42 5.05
CA GLY A 40 -8.60 3.48 5.71
C GLY A 40 -9.44 4.21 6.77
N ALA A 41 -10.61 4.69 6.39
CA ALA A 41 -11.52 5.41 7.27
C ALA A 41 -12.03 4.56 8.45
N LYS A 42 -12.24 3.26 8.24
CA LYS A 42 -12.69 2.34 9.29
C LYS A 42 -11.65 2.14 10.39
N TYR A 43 -10.36 2.09 10.03
CA TYR A 43 -9.27 1.79 10.97
C TYR A 43 -8.43 3.02 11.37
N SER A 44 -8.67 4.19 10.77
CA SER A 44 -8.02 5.45 11.12
C SER A 44 -8.93 6.36 11.94
N PRO A 45 -8.38 7.20 12.85
CA PRO A 45 -9.11 8.30 13.44
C PRO A 45 -9.73 9.24 12.38
N GLU A 46 -10.92 9.78 12.67
CA GLU A 46 -11.67 10.62 11.74
C GLU A 46 -10.89 11.88 11.32
N GLY A 47 -10.17 12.49 12.26
CA GLY A 47 -9.41 13.73 12.06
C GLY A 47 -8.14 13.60 11.22
N LEU A 48 -7.76 12.40 10.79
CA LEU A 48 -6.57 12.23 9.96
C LEU A 48 -6.84 12.58 8.50
N CYS A 49 -5.78 13.06 7.84
CA CYS A 49 -5.84 13.50 6.46
C CYS A 49 -6.12 12.34 5.50
N LEU A 50 -6.73 12.65 4.35
CA LEU A 50 -7.08 11.68 3.32
C LEU A 50 -5.89 10.82 2.84
N PRO A 51 -4.67 11.37 2.63
CA PRO A 51 -3.51 10.58 2.23
C PRO A 51 -3.15 9.48 3.23
N PHE A 52 -3.29 9.76 4.54
CA PHE A 52 -3.04 8.76 5.57
C PHE A 52 -4.04 7.61 5.49
N LYS A 53 -5.34 7.93 5.34
CA LYS A 53 -6.39 6.92 5.22
C LYS A 53 -6.18 6.01 4.00
N LEU A 54 -5.84 6.60 2.86
CA LEU A 54 -5.51 5.83 1.65
C LEU A 54 -4.26 4.97 1.85
N THR A 55 -3.24 5.49 2.53
CA THR A 55 -2.01 4.73 2.83
C THR A 55 -2.32 3.51 3.69
N LEU A 56 -3.08 3.71 4.78
CA LEU A 56 -3.50 2.63 5.68
C LEU A 56 -4.35 1.57 4.96
N GLY A 57 -5.33 2.00 4.18
CA GLY A 57 -6.16 1.09 3.38
C GLY A 57 -5.33 0.25 2.42
N ASN A 58 -4.36 0.85 1.73
CA ASN A 58 -3.43 0.12 0.87
C ASN A 58 -2.58 -0.87 1.67
N LEU A 59 -2.06 -0.50 2.83
CA LEU A 59 -1.26 -1.45 3.62
C LEU A 59 -2.09 -2.67 4.05
N ILE A 60 -3.36 -2.46 4.40
CA ILE A 60 -4.29 -3.55 4.72
C ILE A 60 -4.50 -4.46 3.50
N GLU A 61 -4.78 -3.90 2.33
CA GLU A 61 -4.94 -4.66 1.08
C GLU A 61 -3.64 -5.39 0.69
N ALA A 62 -2.48 -4.82 1.02
CA ALA A 62 -1.18 -5.43 0.77
C ALA A 62 -1.01 -6.70 1.63
N CYS A 63 -1.39 -6.63 2.90
CA CYS A 63 -1.40 -7.78 3.80
C CYS A 63 -2.38 -8.86 3.30
N GLU A 64 -3.58 -8.48 2.81
CA GLU A 64 -4.54 -9.43 2.22
C GLU A 64 -3.98 -10.17 0.99
N LEU A 65 -3.11 -9.52 0.22
CA LEU A 65 -2.43 -10.10 -0.95
C LEU A 65 -1.22 -10.97 -0.59
N GLY A 66 -0.94 -11.16 0.71
CA GLY A 66 0.19 -11.94 1.19
C GLY A 66 1.53 -11.19 1.11
N ALA A 67 1.50 -9.87 1.32
CA ALA A 67 2.71 -9.13 1.67
C ALA A 67 3.23 -9.66 3.01
N ASP A 68 4.52 -9.98 3.06
CA ASP A 68 5.18 -10.56 4.21
C ASP A 68 6.54 -9.87 4.39
N THR A 69 6.65 -9.25 5.56
CA THR A 69 7.73 -8.39 6.13
C THR A 69 8.44 -7.45 5.16
#